data_AF-A0A920F341-F1
#
_entry.id   AF-A0A920F341-F1
#
_cell.length_a   1.000
_cell.length_b   1.000
_cell.length_c   1.000
_cell.angle_alpha   90.00
_cell.angle_beta   90.00
_cell.angle_gamma   90.00
#
_symmetry.space_group_name_H-M   'P 1'
#
loop_
_entity.id
_entity.type
_entity.pdbx_description
1 polymer ?
#
loop_
_entity_poly.entity_id
_entity_poly.type
_entity_poly.pdbx_seq_one_letter_code
_entity_poly.pdbx_strand_id
1 'polypeptide(L)'
;MIFDGSYLVGLQASTVFLKISRQNKIKSELEVKRLVTDAYINVLIAEERKRILKNLKNLKGTLTDIRKVHQQGLVEVEQVEQLEITSSSVQSALDYVSRMIPITYQMLNMTLGRDLTDKVVLADTLMGLCDKVRRVKNW
;
A
#
# COMPACT_ATOMS: atom_id res chain seq x y z
N MET A 1 -37.66 23.50 -47.33
CA MET A 1 -37.97 22.64 -46.16
C MET A 1 -36.73 22.68 -45.27
N ILE A 2 -36.82 23.25 -44.06
CA ILE A 2 -35.65 23.59 -43.20
C ILE A 2 -35.53 22.61 -42.00
N PHE A 3 -36.39 21.59 -41.96
CA PHE A 3 -36.32 20.52 -40.97
C PHE A 3 -36.20 19.19 -41.72
N ASP A 4 -34.96 18.88 -42.11
CA ASP A 4 -34.60 17.55 -42.60
C ASP A 4 -34.34 16.64 -41.37
N GLY A 5 -34.78 15.39 -41.42
CA GLY A 5 -34.63 14.42 -40.32
C GLY A 5 -33.19 14.28 -39.84
N SER A 6 -32.23 14.54 -40.72
CA SER A 6 -30.79 14.63 -40.45
C SER A 6 -30.42 15.62 -39.33
N TYR A 7 -31.07 16.79 -39.24
CA TYR A 7 -30.82 17.78 -38.18
C TYR A 7 -31.30 17.26 -36.82
N LEU A 8 -32.47 16.61 -36.78
CA LEU A 8 -33.02 16.02 -35.57
C LEU A 8 -32.16 14.84 -35.08
N VAL A 9 -31.70 13.98 -35.99
CA VAL A 9 -30.77 12.88 -35.68
C VAL A 9 -29.42 13.43 -35.17
N GLY A 10 -28.89 14.50 -35.78
CA GLY A 10 -27.67 15.17 -35.31
C GLY A 10 -27.80 15.77 -33.91
N LEU A 11 -28.95 16.38 -33.60
CA LEU A 11 -29.24 16.91 -32.26
C LEU A 11 -29.38 15.79 -31.21
N GLN A 12 -30.04 14.69 -31.56
CA GLN A 12 -30.14 13.50 -30.70
C GLN A 12 -28.76 12.87 -30.46
N ALA A 13 -27.96 12.69 -31.50
CA ALA A 13 -26.58 12.18 -31.39
C ALA A 13 -25.71 13.07 -30.49
N SER A 14 -25.81 14.40 -30.63
CA SER A 14 -25.10 15.36 -29.79
C SER A 14 -25.52 15.26 -28.31
N THR A 15 -26.82 15.07 -28.06
CA THR A 15 -27.36 14.89 -26.70
C THR A 15 -26.88 13.59 -26.07
N VAL A 16 -26.86 12.49 -26.83
CA VAL A 16 -26.33 11.19 -26.39
C VAL A 16 -24.84 11.27 -26.12
N PHE A 17 -24.07 11.90 -27.00
CA PHE A 17 -22.63 12.12 -26.81
C PHE A 17 -22.36 12.91 -25.53
N LEU A 18 -23.08 14.02 -25.29
CA LEU A 18 -22.97 14.80 -24.06
C LEU A 18 -23.26 13.96 -22.81
N LYS A 19 -24.27 13.09 -22.86
CA LYS A 19 -24.60 12.17 -21.76
C LYS A 19 -23.45 11.20 -21.49
N ILE A 20 -22.88 10.60 -22.53
CA ILE A 20 -21.72 9.69 -22.43
C ILE A 20 -20.51 10.43 -21.87
N SER A 21 -20.20 11.64 -22.35
CA SER A 21 -19.09 12.45 -21.83
C SER A 21 -19.25 12.76 -20.34
N ARG A 22 -20.48 13.09 -19.90
CA ARG A 22 -20.79 13.30 -18.47
C ARG A 22 -20.58 12.02 -17.65
N GLN A 23 -21.02 10.87 -18.15
CA GLN A 23 -20.81 9.59 -17.48
C GLN A 23 -19.33 9.20 -17.40
N ASN A 24 -18.57 9.42 -18.48
CA ASN A 24 -17.13 9.18 -18.52
C ASN A 24 -16.38 10.07 -17.53
N LYS A 25 -16.80 11.34 -17.37
CA LYS A 25 -16.26 12.23 -16.34
C LYS A 25 -16.47 11.67 -14.95
N ILE A 26 -17.69 11.27 -14.60
CA ILE A 26 -18.00 10.67 -13.29
C ILE A 26 -17.18 9.40 -13.06
N LYS A 27 -17.08 8.54 -14.08
CA LYS A 27 -16.28 7.31 -14.01
C LYS A 27 -14.81 7.61 -13.74
N SER A 28 -14.23 8.58 -14.46
CA SER A 28 -12.84 8.99 -14.31
C SER A 28 -12.58 9.56 -12.91
N GLU A 29 -13.48 10.39 -12.37
CA GLU A 29 -13.37 10.93 -11.01
C GLU A 29 -13.39 9.81 -9.94
N LEU A 30 -14.23 8.79 -10.10
CA LEU A 30 -14.25 7.63 -9.19
C LEU A 30 -12.98 6.80 -9.30
N GLU A 31 -12.46 6.61 -10.50
CA GLU A 31 -11.22 5.87 -10.74
C GLU A 31 -10.02 6.57 -10.11
N VAL A 32 -9.90 7.89 -10.27
CA VAL A 32 -8.86 8.69 -9.61
C VAL A 32 -8.96 8.56 -8.09
N LYS A 33 -10.16 8.70 -7.51
CA LYS A 33 -10.36 8.53 -6.05
C LYS A 33 -9.92 7.15 -5.58
N ARG A 34 -10.24 6.10 -6.33
CA ARG A 34 -9.83 4.73 -6.03
C ARG A 34 -8.31 4.59 -6.08
N LEU A 35 -7.66 5.05 -7.14
CA LEU A 35 -6.21 4.97 -7.30
C LEU A 35 -5.46 5.67 -6.16
N VAL A 36 -5.89 6.87 -5.79
CA VAL A 36 -5.33 7.61 -4.64
C VAL A 36 -5.53 6.84 -3.34
N THR A 37 -6.70 6.25 -3.13
CA THR A 37 -7.01 5.45 -1.94
C THR A 37 -6.13 4.20 -1.86
N ASP A 38 -6.02 3.45 -2.95
CA ASP A 38 -5.21 2.23 -3.04
C ASP A 38 -3.72 2.55 -2.80
N ALA A 39 -3.20 3.63 -3.40
CA ALA A 39 -1.83 4.08 -3.17
C ALA A 39 -1.59 4.47 -1.71
N TYR A 40 -2.51 5.22 -1.10
CA TYR A 40 -2.42 5.61 0.31
C TYR A 40 -2.38 4.40 1.25
N ILE A 41 -3.27 3.42 1.04
CA ILE A 41 -3.29 2.18 1.82
C ILE A 41 -1.99 1.39 1.64
N ASN A 42 -1.43 1.34 0.43
CA ASN A 42 -0.17 0.64 0.17
C ASN A 42 1.01 1.26 0.92
N VAL A 43 1.06 2.59 1.08
CA VAL A 43 2.06 3.24 1.94
C VAL A 43 1.90 2.77 3.39
N LEU A 44 0.69 2.82 3.93
CA LEU A 44 0.41 2.40 5.31
C LEU A 44 0.78 0.93 5.56
N ILE A 45 0.47 0.03 4.62
CA ILE A 45 0.84 -1.38 4.69
C ILE A 45 2.37 -1.55 4.70
N ALA A 46 3.10 -0.82 3.85
CA ALA A 46 4.55 -0.92 3.79
C ALA A 46 5.21 -0.45 5.10
N GLU A 47 4.74 0.65 5.69
CA GLU A 47 5.22 1.14 6.99
C GLU A 47 4.91 0.17 8.13
N GLU A 48 3.69 -0.36 8.15
CA GLU A 48 3.25 -1.36 9.12
C GLU A 48 4.11 -2.63 9.05
N ARG A 49 4.36 -3.16 7.84
CA ARG A 49 5.25 -4.30 7.62
C ARG A 49 6.65 -4.05 8.16
N LYS A 50 7.21 -2.86 7.94
CA LYS A 50 8.52 -2.49 8.48
C LYS A 50 8.50 -2.48 10.01
N ARG A 51 7.44 -1.98 10.63
CA ARG A 51 7.29 -1.97 12.10
C ARG A 51 7.25 -3.39 12.67
N ILE A 52 6.44 -4.28 12.09
CA ILE A 52 6.33 -5.69 12.51
C ILE A 52 7.69 -6.39 12.38
N LEU A 53 8.35 -6.27 11.23
CA LEU A 53 9.65 -6.90 10.98
C LEU A 53 10.77 -6.35 11.89
N LYS A 54 10.73 -5.05 12.23
CA LYS A 54 11.65 -4.47 13.23
C LYS A 54 11.44 -5.08 14.62
N ASN A 55 10.20 -5.31 15.04
CA ASN A 55 9.94 -5.96 16.31
C ASN A 55 10.45 -7.40 16.32
N LEU A 56 10.33 -8.12 15.20
CA LEU A 56 10.92 -9.46 15.04
C LEU A 56 12.45 -9.43 15.03
N LYS A 57 13.10 -8.36 14.54
CA LYS A 57 14.57 -8.24 14.62
C LYS A 57 15.10 -8.21 16.07
N ASN A 58 14.27 -7.92 17.07
CA ASN A 58 14.65 -8.10 18.47
C ASN A 58 14.99 -9.58 18.81
N LEU A 59 14.57 -10.55 17.98
CA LEU A 59 15.06 -11.94 18.01
C LEU A 59 16.58 -12.06 17.84
N LYS A 60 17.29 -11.04 17.33
CA LYS A 60 18.76 -11.01 17.34
C LYS A 60 19.35 -11.09 18.74
N GLY A 61 18.66 -10.55 19.75
CA GLY A 61 19.05 -10.73 21.15
C GLY A 61 19.03 -12.21 21.54
N THR A 62 17.91 -12.87 21.28
CA THR A 62 17.72 -14.31 21.50
C THR A 62 18.77 -15.16 20.78
N LEU A 63 19.11 -14.82 19.53
CA LEU A 63 20.11 -15.56 18.76
C LEU A 63 21.52 -15.39 19.32
N THR A 64 21.84 -14.21 19.84
CA THR A 64 23.10 -13.94 20.53
C THR A 64 23.22 -14.77 21.81
N ASP A 65 22.13 -14.91 22.56
CA ASP A 65 22.10 -15.70 23.79
C ASP A 65 22.19 -17.20 23.50
N ILE A 66 21.49 -17.69 22.46
CA ILE A 66 21.55 -19.09 22.04
C ILE A 66 22.95 -19.49 21.56
N ARG A 67 23.67 -18.60 20.86
CA ARG A 67 25.09 -18.84 20.49
C ARG A 67 25.98 -19.02 21.73
N LYS A 68 25.76 -18.25 22.80
CA LYS A 68 26.53 -18.39 24.04
C LYS A 68 26.23 -19.71 24.75
N VAL A 69 24.97 -20.13 24.77
CA VAL A 69 24.56 -21.43 25.35
C VAL A 69 25.13 -22.59 24.54
N HIS A 70 25.15 -22.49 23.20
CA HIS A 70 25.81 -23.46 22.34
C HIS A 70 27.32 -23.56 22.59
N GLN A 71 28.01 -22.43 22.81
CA GLN A 71 29.44 -22.42 23.16
C GLN A 71 29.75 -23.17 24.47
N GLN A 72 28.75 -23.33 25.33
CA GLN A 72 28.83 -24.13 26.56
C GLN A 72 28.50 -25.62 26.33
N GLY A 73 28.22 -26.03 25.08
CA GLY A 73 27.85 -27.40 24.71
C GLY A 73 26.41 -27.79 25.09
N LEU A 74 25.58 -26.82 25.46
CA LEU A 74 24.23 -27.06 26.01
C LEU A 74 23.11 -26.99 24.96
N VAL A 75 23.43 -26.63 23.72
CA VAL A 75 22.52 -26.55 22.58
C VAL A 75 23.23 -27.17 21.38
N GLU A 76 22.49 -27.82 20.49
CA GLU A 76 23.01 -28.45 19.27
C GLU A 76 23.32 -27.42 18.17
N VAL A 77 24.37 -27.64 17.38
CA VAL A 77 24.78 -26.76 16.27
C VAL A 77 23.62 -26.53 15.29
N GLU A 78 22.88 -27.58 14.95
CA GLU A 78 21.79 -27.53 13.97
C GLU A 78 20.70 -26.51 14.36
N GLN A 79 20.35 -26.44 15.64
CA GLN A 79 19.33 -25.51 16.14
C GLN A 79 19.80 -24.06 16.02
N VAL A 80 21.09 -23.80 16.25
CA VAL A 80 21.70 -22.48 16.05
C VAL A 80 21.66 -22.11 14.56
N GLU A 81 22.03 -23.03 13.68
CA GLU A 81 22.02 -22.80 12.22
C GLU A 81 20.62 -22.49 11.68
N GLN A 82 19.60 -23.24 12.10
CA GLN A 82 18.21 -22.98 11.69
C GLN A 82 17.72 -21.60 12.13
N LEU A 83 18.10 -21.16 13.34
CA LEU A 83 17.78 -19.82 13.83
C LEU A 83 18.53 -18.72 13.06
N GLU A 84 19.77 -18.97 12.65
CA GLU A 84 20.54 -18.05 11.80
C GLU A 84 19.93 -17.88 10.42
N ILE A 85 19.49 -18.96 9.79
CA ILE A 85 18.76 -18.94 8.52
C ILE A 85 17.48 -18.11 8.66
N THR A 86 16.72 -18.35 9.74
CA THR A 86 15.48 -17.63 10.03
C THR A 86 15.74 -16.14 10.23
N SER A 87 16.74 -15.77 11.04
CA SER A 87 17.10 -14.37 11.27
C SER A 87 17.57 -13.67 9.99
N SER A 88 18.31 -14.37 9.12
CA SER A 88 18.78 -13.84 7.84
C SER A 88 17.61 -13.59 6.87
N SER A 89 16.61 -14.48 6.90
CA SER A 89 15.38 -14.34 6.13
C SER A 89 14.55 -13.12 6.59
N VAL A 90 14.39 -12.93 7.90
CA VAL A 90 13.70 -11.74 8.46
C VAL A 90 14.44 -10.44 8.12
N GLN A 91 15.78 -10.44 8.17
CA GLN A 91 16.58 -9.27 7.80
C GLN A 91 16.41 -8.94 6.31
N SER A 92 16.47 -9.95 5.44
CA SER A 92 16.22 -9.77 3.99
C SER A 92 14.84 -9.18 3.72
N ALA A 93 13.80 -9.67 4.42
CA ALA A 93 12.45 -9.13 4.31
C ALA A 93 12.38 -7.65 4.77
N LEU A 94 13.07 -7.29 5.86
CA LEU A 94 13.10 -5.92 6.37
C LEU A 94 13.79 -4.97 5.39
N ASP A 95 14.88 -5.41 4.75
CA ASP A 95 15.62 -4.62 3.77
C ASP A 95 14.79 -4.42 2.50
N TYR A 96 14.10 -5.46 2.04
CA TYR A 96 13.14 -5.36 0.93
C TYR A 96 12.04 -4.34 1.21
N VAL A 97 11.34 -4.45 2.36
CA VAL A 97 10.26 -3.52 2.72
C VAL A 97 10.79 -2.10 2.87
N SER A 98 11.99 -1.93 3.42
CA SER A 98 12.60 -0.60 3.59
C SER A 98 12.89 0.09 2.25
N ARG A 99 13.24 -0.67 1.21
CA ARG A 99 13.39 -0.17 -0.17
C ARG A 99 12.05 0.10 -0.85
N MET A 100 11.00 -0.63 -0.46
CA MET A 100 9.67 -0.50 -1.05
C MET A 100 8.90 0.73 -0.54
N ILE A 101 9.12 1.16 0.71
CA ILE A 101 8.49 2.36 1.27
C ILE A 101 8.66 3.62 0.40
N PRO A 102 9.88 4.03 -0.01
CA PRO A 102 10.00 5.23 -0.85
C PRO A 102 9.27 5.08 -2.20
N ILE A 103 9.18 3.86 -2.75
CA ILE A 103 8.45 3.57 -3.98
C ILE A 103 6.95 3.75 -3.79
N THR A 104 6.39 3.30 -2.65
CA THR A 104 4.96 3.49 -2.38
C THR A 104 4.61 4.96 -2.16
N TYR A 105 5.49 5.75 -1.54
CA TYR A 105 5.34 7.21 -1.44
C TYR A 105 5.38 7.89 -2.81
N GLN A 106 6.31 7.50 -3.68
CA GLN A 106 6.38 8.00 -5.06
C GLN A 106 5.11 7.68 -5.84
N MET A 107 4.58 6.47 -5.70
CA MET A 107 3.32 6.06 -6.33
C MET A 107 2.12 6.88 -5.81
N LEU A 108 2.07 7.18 -4.51
CA LEU A 108 1.07 8.08 -3.94
C LEU A 108 1.18 9.48 -4.55
N ASN A 109 2.38 10.04 -4.64
CA ASN A 109 2.62 11.33 -5.29
C ASN A 109 2.14 11.34 -6.75
N MET A 110 2.44 10.29 -7.52
CA MET A 110 1.96 10.15 -8.89
C MET A 110 0.43 10.19 -8.97
N THR A 111 -0.26 9.43 -8.10
CA THR A 111 -1.73 9.39 -8.10
C THR A 111 -2.36 10.72 -7.68
N LEU A 112 -1.64 11.53 -6.90
CA LEU A 112 -2.06 12.88 -6.50
C LEU A 112 -1.69 13.97 -7.53
N GLY A 113 -0.97 13.61 -8.60
CA GLY A 113 -0.48 14.57 -9.60
C GLY A 113 0.63 15.48 -9.08
N ARG A 114 1.39 15.03 -8.08
CA ARG A 114 2.51 15.75 -7.46
C ARG A 114 3.85 15.26 -7.99
N ASP A 115 4.92 16.02 -7.75
CA ASP A 115 6.27 15.55 -8.04
C ASP A 115 6.60 14.28 -7.22
N LEU A 116 7.39 13.37 -7.79
CA LEU A 116 7.76 12.11 -7.12
C LEU A 116 8.47 12.34 -5.78
N THR A 117 9.22 13.42 -5.66
CA THR A 117 10.05 13.74 -4.49
C THR A 117 9.33 14.56 -3.42
N ASP A 118 8.08 14.96 -3.66
CA ASP A 118 7.28 15.72 -2.71
C ASP A 118 7.14 14.95 -1.39
N LYS A 119 7.36 15.66 -0.28
CA LYS A 119 7.17 15.09 1.05
C LYS A 119 5.68 15.04 1.37
N VAL A 120 5.19 13.83 1.64
CA VAL A 120 3.83 13.58 2.12
C VAL A 120 3.89 13.03 3.54
N VAL A 121 3.03 13.56 4.40
CA VAL A 121 2.85 13.06 5.77
C VAL A 121 1.49 12.38 5.84
N LEU A 122 1.47 11.12 6.27
CA LEU A 122 0.24 10.37 6.46
C LEU A 122 -0.47 10.85 7.73
N ALA A 123 -1.78 11.04 7.66
CA ALA A 123 -2.57 11.52 8.79
C ALA A 123 -3.08 10.38 9.70
N ASP A 124 -3.14 9.16 9.17
CA ASP A 124 -3.66 7.98 9.85
C ASP A 124 -2.64 6.84 9.85
N THR A 125 -2.90 5.81 10.67
CA THR A 125 -2.18 4.53 10.66
C THR A 125 -3.09 3.43 10.11
N LEU A 126 -2.52 2.31 9.68
CA LEU A 126 -3.30 1.17 9.20
C LEU A 126 -4.30 0.66 10.25
N MET A 127 -3.86 0.50 11.51
CA MET A 127 -4.75 0.11 12.62
C MET A 127 -5.85 1.15 12.86
N GLY A 128 -5.52 2.44 12.82
CA GLY A 128 -6.49 3.51 12.96
C GLY A 128 -7.62 3.44 11.92
N LEU A 129 -7.29 3.09 10.67
CA LEU A 129 -8.29 2.88 9.62
C LEU A 129 -9.14 1.63 9.89
N CYS A 130 -8.53 0.50 10.26
CA CYS A 130 -9.26 -0.73 10.58
C CYS A 130 -10.28 -0.52 11.71
N ASP A 131 -9.93 0.24 12.75
CA ASP A 131 -10.84 0.55 13.85
C ASP A 131 -11.97 1.50 13.45
N LYS A 132 -11.72 2.46 12.55
CA LYS A 132 -12.79 3.31 11.99
C LYS A 132 -13.78 2.46 11.19
N VAL A 133 -13.29 1.56 10.32
CA VAL A 133 -14.14 0.66 9.52
C VAL A 133 -14.97 -0.27 10.41
N ARG A 134 -14.37 -0.85 11.46
CA ARG A 134 -15.07 -1.72 12.41
C ARG A 134 -16.19 -1.00 13.15
N ARG A 135 -15.99 0.27 13.52
CA ARG A 135 -17.03 1.08 14.20
C ARG A 135 -18.22 1.37 13.30
N VAL A 136 -18.02 1.56 12.00
CA VAL A 136 -19.10 1.81 11.03
C VAL A 136 -19.94 0.56 10.76
N LYS A 137 -19.36 -0.65 10.86
CA LYS A 137 -20.07 -1.92 10.63
C LYS A 137 -20.89 -2.43 11.83
N ASN A 138 -20.74 -1.83 13.02
CA ASN A 138 -21.43 -2.25 14.24
C ASN A 138 -22.73 -1.45 14.52
N TRP A 139 -23.32 -0.86 13.47
CA TRP A 139 -24.63 -0.20 13.43
C TRP A 139 -25.40 -0.73 12.23
#